data_AF-A0A1Q9LLA2-F1
#
_entry.id   AF-A0A1Q9LLA2-F1
#
_cell.length_a   1.000
_cell.length_b   1.000
_cell.length_c   1.000
_cell.angle_alpha   90.00
_cell.angle_beta   90.00
_cell.angle_gamma   90.00
#
_symmetry.space_group_name_H-M   'P 1'
#
loop_
_entity.id
_entity.type
_entity.pdbx_description
1 polymer ?
#
loop_
_entity_poly.entity_id
_entity_poly.type
_entity_poly.pdbx_seq_one_letter_code
_entity_poly.pdbx_strand_id
1 'polypeptide(L)'
;MTAPAPRGALVHAAPVQGKSRVAFLDIGRGIAALLVVYTHIYNVFIHDFRGQRTPVTDALDAAFTVPFKLDEQGIGGVAVPMFFLISGFVVTPIALRLGARRFAVNRLLRLYPVLVFVVAVAAVLISLGLSLLSTKPQPVTPWTLLSNASLWNFIDRPFGSWVAVAWTLAVEVLFYATLLAVLPLLRTRVWLAITVQLWLVAMLLITHRAFGEEYRALVINMTYTLIPLMGQVVWAACQRHIPAWLAGTFITAAWLLFVWASHLSVDPEYVPRAFPIAVALLLFLLGVFAEPHLRQRPFWTALSDRTYSIYLLHGVVAFPVMHWLIDDLPLWLTVLTAVTATFAAAELTFRLVERPSHNLARRLSRSRRTPTSPSVRPSQDPEQTTRLTPVRDSAPPT
;
A
#
# COMPACT_ATOMS: atom_id res chain seq x y z
N MET A 1 -19.85 3.98 51.87
CA MET A 1 -20.20 4.51 50.53
C MET A 1 -18.92 4.85 49.79
N THR A 2 -18.44 3.95 48.95
CA THR A 2 -17.34 4.20 48.01
C THR A 2 -17.65 3.39 46.75
N ALA A 3 -18.04 4.09 45.68
CA ALA A 3 -18.34 3.49 44.39
C ALA A 3 -17.05 3.03 43.69
N PRO A 4 -17.05 1.89 42.96
CA PRO A 4 -15.91 1.53 42.13
C PRO A 4 -15.95 2.26 40.79
N ALA A 5 -14.82 2.81 40.37
CA ALA A 5 -14.63 3.46 39.08
C ALA A 5 -14.76 2.46 37.91
N PRO A 6 -15.32 2.86 36.75
CA PRO A 6 -15.43 1.98 35.60
C PRO A 6 -14.06 1.77 34.95
N ARG A 7 -13.56 0.53 34.96
CA ARG A 7 -12.39 0.13 34.18
C ARG A 7 -12.73 0.26 32.69
N GLY A 8 -12.15 1.26 32.03
CA GLY A 8 -12.25 1.43 30.59
C GLY A 8 -11.76 0.18 29.86
N ALA A 9 -12.66 -0.42 29.09
CA ALA A 9 -12.36 -1.53 28.19
C ALA A 9 -11.53 -1.01 27.01
N LEU A 10 -10.22 -0.91 27.20
CA LEU A 10 -9.28 -0.66 26.11
C LEU A 10 -9.00 -1.98 25.38
N VAL A 11 -9.58 -2.07 24.20
CA VAL A 11 -9.42 -3.09 23.17
C VAL A 11 -8.00 -3.66 23.16
N HIS A 12 -7.87 -4.91 23.58
CA HIS A 12 -6.70 -5.73 23.27
C HIS A 12 -6.72 -6.03 21.76
N ALA A 13 -5.97 -5.26 20.97
CA ALA A 13 -5.40 -5.80 19.75
C ALA A 13 -4.31 -6.79 20.18
N ALA A 14 -4.74 -8.00 20.54
CA ALA A 14 -3.84 -9.11 20.85
C ALA A 14 -2.89 -9.35 19.65
N PRO A 15 -1.64 -9.76 19.89
CA PRO A 15 -0.79 -10.20 18.80
C PRO A 15 -1.48 -11.41 18.20
N VAL A 16 -1.88 -11.31 16.93
CA VAL A 16 -2.50 -12.43 16.23
C VAL A 16 -1.43 -13.48 15.95
N GLN A 17 -1.12 -14.27 16.98
CA GLN A 17 -0.64 -15.63 16.83
C GLN A 17 -1.84 -16.45 16.32
N GLY A 18 -1.94 -16.65 14.99
CA GLY A 18 -2.88 -17.61 14.40
C GLY A 18 -3.66 -17.17 13.15
N LYS A 19 -4.01 -15.89 12.97
CA LYS A 19 -4.51 -15.39 11.67
C LYS A 19 -3.35 -14.84 10.85
N SER A 20 -3.04 -15.47 9.71
CA SER A 20 -1.93 -15.03 8.85
C SER A 20 -2.26 -13.78 8.01
N ARG A 21 -3.48 -13.22 8.10
CA ARG A 21 -3.98 -12.12 7.27
C ARG A 21 -4.89 -11.20 8.09
N VAL A 22 -4.83 -9.90 7.77
CA VAL A 22 -5.62 -8.81 8.37
C VAL A 22 -6.70 -8.42 7.37
N ALA A 23 -7.97 -8.54 7.75
CA ALA A 23 -9.07 -8.54 6.80
C ALA A 23 -9.33 -7.17 6.17
N PHE A 24 -9.29 -6.10 6.95
CA PHE A 24 -9.52 -4.75 6.44
C PHE A 24 -8.47 -4.35 5.38
N LEU A 25 -7.23 -4.85 5.49
CA LEU A 25 -6.18 -4.56 4.51
C LEU A 25 -6.49 -5.19 3.16
N ASP A 26 -6.99 -6.43 3.15
CA ASP A 26 -7.31 -7.14 1.91
C ASP A 26 -8.58 -6.57 1.26
N ILE A 27 -9.60 -6.27 2.07
CA ILE A 27 -10.82 -5.60 1.62
C ILE A 27 -10.47 -4.22 1.03
N GLY A 28 -9.69 -3.43 1.78
CA GLY A 28 -9.26 -2.09 1.36
C GLY A 28 -8.47 -2.12 0.05
N ARG A 29 -7.52 -3.06 -0.10
CA ARG A 29 -6.78 -3.26 -1.36
C ARG A 29 -7.69 -3.65 -2.52
N GLY A 30 -8.62 -4.59 -2.29
CA GLY A 30 -9.55 -5.04 -3.32
C GLY A 30 -10.43 -3.90 -3.83
N ILE A 31 -11.04 -3.14 -2.91
CA ILE A 31 -11.87 -1.98 -3.24
C ILE A 31 -11.05 -0.91 -3.94
N ALA A 32 -9.88 -0.55 -3.40
CA ALA A 32 -8.99 0.45 -4.01
C ALA A 32 -8.60 0.07 -5.44
N ALA A 33 -8.31 -1.20 -5.72
CA ALA A 33 -7.99 -1.67 -7.07
C ALA A 33 -9.14 -1.44 -8.05
N LEU A 34 -10.37 -1.75 -7.63
CA LEU A 34 -11.57 -1.56 -8.46
C LEU A 34 -11.84 -0.08 -8.70
N LEU A 35 -11.68 0.77 -7.68
CA LEU A 35 -11.84 2.23 -7.81
C LEU A 35 -10.81 2.85 -8.77
N VAL A 36 -9.56 2.39 -8.76
CA VAL A 36 -8.54 2.83 -9.72
C VAL A 36 -8.94 2.46 -11.14
N VAL A 37 -9.38 1.22 -11.38
CA VAL A 37 -9.84 0.77 -12.70
C VAL A 37 -11.04 1.59 -13.17
N TYR A 38 -12.01 1.80 -12.27
CA TYR A 38 -13.18 2.64 -12.55
C TYR A 38 -12.78 4.04 -12.99
N THR A 39 -11.93 4.73 -12.22
CA THR A 39 -11.55 6.12 -12.53
C THR A 39 -10.76 6.25 -13.83
N HIS A 40 -9.89 5.31 -14.17
CA HIS A 40 -9.15 5.39 -15.44
C HIS A 40 -10.03 5.06 -16.65
N ILE A 41 -11.01 4.16 -16.50
CA ILE A 41 -11.96 3.90 -17.59
C ILE A 41 -12.94 5.06 -17.71
N TYR A 42 -13.54 5.48 -16.61
CA TYR A 42 -14.60 6.48 -16.63
C TYR A 42 -14.07 7.90 -16.78
N ASN A 43 -13.35 8.42 -15.78
CA ASN A 43 -12.90 9.81 -15.78
C ASN A 43 -11.88 10.05 -16.89
N VAL A 44 -10.85 9.20 -17.02
CA VAL A 44 -9.77 9.44 -17.98
C VAL A 44 -10.17 9.11 -19.44
N PHE A 45 -10.76 7.94 -19.69
CA PHE A 45 -11.05 7.53 -21.07
C PHE A 45 -12.42 8.02 -21.59
N ILE A 46 -13.51 7.77 -20.86
CA ILE A 46 -14.87 8.09 -21.34
C ILE A 46 -15.12 9.61 -21.26
N HIS A 47 -14.89 10.21 -20.09
CA HIS A 47 -15.18 11.62 -19.85
C HIS A 47 -14.12 12.54 -20.47
N ASP A 48 -12.85 12.42 -20.09
CA ASP A 48 -11.80 13.37 -20.49
C ASP A 48 -11.34 13.16 -21.94
N PHE A 49 -11.10 11.92 -22.37
CA PHE A 49 -10.57 11.64 -23.71
C PHE A 49 -11.66 11.63 -24.79
N ARG A 50 -12.81 10.96 -24.56
CA ARG A 50 -13.91 10.89 -25.54
C ARG A 50 -14.96 11.98 -25.41
N GLY A 51 -14.97 12.75 -24.31
CA GLY A 51 -16.00 13.78 -24.08
C GLY A 51 -17.41 13.22 -23.93
N GLN A 52 -17.55 11.91 -23.63
CA GLN A 52 -18.84 11.25 -23.50
C GLN A 52 -19.35 11.39 -22.07
N ARG A 53 -20.64 11.71 -21.95
CA ARG A 53 -21.34 11.78 -20.67
C ARG A 53 -22.25 10.59 -20.50
N THR A 54 -22.27 10.02 -19.31
CA THR A 54 -23.16 8.91 -18.97
C THR A 54 -23.98 9.30 -17.74
N PRO A 55 -25.31 9.51 -17.86
CA PRO A 55 -26.13 10.11 -16.81
C PRO A 55 -26.03 9.42 -15.44
N VAL A 56 -25.88 8.09 -15.43
CA VAL A 56 -25.79 7.30 -14.21
C VAL A 56 -24.49 7.58 -13.45
N THR A 57 -23.36 7.58 -14.14
CA THR A 57 -22.04 7.81 -13.53
C THR A 57 -21.82 9.29 -13.23
N ASP A 58 -22.37 10.20 -14.06
CA ASP A 58 -22.39 11.64 -13.77
C ASP A 58 -23.18 11.93 -12.49
N ALA A 59 -24.31 11.25 -12.28
CA ALA A 59 -25.08 11.37 -11.04
C ALA A 59 -24.32 10.81 -9.83
N LEU A 60 -23.60 9.69 -10.00
CA LEU A 60 -22.73 9.15 -8.95
C LEU A 60 -21.59 10.10 -8.61
N ASP A 61 -20.93 10.69 -9.60
CA ASP A 61 -19.86 11.65 -9.37
C ASP A 61 -20.39 12.94 -8.73
N ALA A 62 -21.56 13.43 -9.14
CA ALA A 62 -22.23 14.56 -8.49
C ALA A 62 -22.58 14.27 -7.02
N ALA A 63 -22.92 13.03 -6.67
CA ALA A 63 -23.31 12.64 -5.32
C ALA A 63 -22.11 12.31 -4.40
N PHE A 64 -21.04 11.72 -4.94
CA PHE A 64 -19.94 11.14 -4.14
C PHE A 64 -18.56 11.73 -4.43
N THR A 65 -18.39 12.39 -5.56
CA THR A 65 -17.08 12.90 -6.00
C THR A 65 -17.01 14.41 -5.78
N VAL A 66 -18.03 15.16 -6.22
CA VAL A 66 -18.11 16.62 -6.09
C VAL A 66 -18.19 17.12 -4.64
N PRO A 67 -19.06 16.57 -3.74
CA PRO A 67 -19.17 17.07 -2.37
C PRO A 67 -17.90 16.85 -1.54
N PHE A 68 -17.10 15.88 -1.96
CA PHE A 68 -15.82 15.54 -1.36
C PHE A 68 -14.64 16.15 -2.13
N LYS A 69 -14.82 17.13 -3.02
CA LYS A 69 -13.72 17.76 -3.80
C LYS A 69 -12.76 16.73 -4.44
N LEU A 70 -13.32 15.61 -4.88
CA LEU A 70 -12.63 14.56 -5.63
C LEU A 70 -12.83 14.73 -7.14
N ASP A 71 -13.55 15.77 -7.56
CA ASP A 71 -13.99 16.05 -8.93
C ASP A 71 -12.84 16.10 -9.93
N GLU A 72 -11.69 16.61 -9.53
CA GLU A 72 -10.52 16.70 -10.41
C GLU A 72 -9.69 15.39 -10.51
N GLN A 73 -9.91 14.39 -9.65
CA GLN A 73 -9.16 13.12 -9.65
C GLN A 73 -10.04 11.86 -9.73
N GLY A 74 -11.36 12.01 -9.66
CA GLY A 74 -12.31 10.93 -9.49
C GLY A 74 -12.20 10.23 -8.12
N ILE A 75 -13.12 9.30 -7.85
CA ILE A 75 -13.15 8.50 -6.61
C ILE A 75 -11.85 7.68 -6.44
N GLY A 76 -11.19 7.31 -7.53
CA GLY A 76 -9.88 6.65 -7.56
C GLY A 76 -8.75 7.46 -6.90
N GLY A 77 -8.90 8.77 -6.75
CA GLY A 77 -7.95 9.61 -6.00
C GLY A 77 -7.77 9.18 -4.54
N VAL A 78 -8.78 8.57 -3.91
CA VAL A 78 -8.71 8.03 -2.54
C VAL A 78 -8.01 6.67 -2.50
N ALA A 79 -8.05 5.92 -3.59
CA ALA A 79 -7.49 4.57 -3.66
C ALA A 79 -5.95 4.56 -3.61
N VAL A 80 -5.30 5.53 -4.24
CA VAL A 80 -3.83 5.62 -4.23
C VAL A 80 -3.27 5.88 -2.82
N PRO A 81 -3.74 6.88 -2.06
CA PRO A 81 -3.33 7.04 -0.68
C PRO A 81 -3.67 5.83 0.20
N MET A 82 -4.79 5.14 -0.06
CA MET A 82 -5.12 3.91 0.65
C MET A 82 -4.07 2.81 0.43
N PHE A 83 -3.59 2.60 -0.80
CA PHE A 83 -2.49 1.67 -1.08
C PHE A 83 -1.21 2.03 -0.33
N PHE A 84 -0.86 3.30 -0.31
CA PHE A 84 0.33 3.78 0.39
C PHE A 84 0.23 3.62 1.91
N LEU A 85 -0.90 3.98 2.52
CA LEU A 85 -1.16 3.76 3.95
C LEU A 85 -1.01 2.28 4.32
N ILE A 86 -1.61 1.39 3.52
CA ILE A 86 -1.49 -0.06 3.70
C ILE A 86 -0.02 -0.50 3.54
N SER A 87 0.71 0.03 2.55
CA SER A 87 2.12 -0.29 2.33
C SER A 87 2.95 0.06 3.57
N GLY A 88 2.88 1.31 4.03
CA GLY A 88 3.57 1.75 5.25
C GLY A 88 3.29 0.89 6.47
N PHE A 89 2.00 0.63 6.72
CA PHE A 89 1.55 -0.16 7.87
C PHE A 89 2.07 -1.61 7.86
N VAL A 90 2.10 -2.25 6.68
CA VAL A 90 2.50 -3.66 6.53
C VAL A 90 4.00 -3.84 6.37
N VAL A 91 4.64 -2.96 5.61
CA VAL A 91 6.05 -3.11 5.19
C VAL A 91 6.99 -2.83 6.36
N THR A 92 6.68 -1.84 7.20
CA THR A 92 7.49 -1.46 8.36
C THR A 92 7.83 -2.63 9.30
N PRO A 93 6.85 -3.39 9.85
CA PRO A 93 7.17 -4.55 10.69
C PRO A 93 7.88 -5.67 9.93
N ILE A 94 7.66 -5.80 8.62
CA ILE A 94 8.36 -6.79 7.79
C ILE A 94 9.85 -6.43 7.66
N ALA A 95 10.18 -5.15 7.45
CA ALA A 95 11.56 -4.66 7.37
C ALA A 95 12.32 -4.89 8.68
N LEU A 96 11.66 -4.60 9.82
CA LEU A 96 12.21 -4.85 11.15
C LEU A 96 12.55 -6.33 11.37
N ARG A 97 11.62 -7.23 11.00
CA ARG A 97 11.77 -8.69 11.15
C ARG A 97 12.82 -9.30 10.21
N LEU A 98 12.88 -8.88 8.95
CA LEU A 98 13.76 -9.51 7.95
C LEU A 98 15.19 -8.97 7.96
N GLY A 99 15.41 -7.72 8.41
CA GLY A 99 16.71 -7.05 8.22
C GLY A 99 16.89 -6.51 6.80
N ALA A 100 17.83 -5.57 6.63
CA ALA A 100 17.95 -4.77 5.42
C ALA A 100 18.10 -5.60 4.14
N ARG A 101 19.09 -6.49 4.09
CA ARG A 101 19.39 -7.31 2.90
C ARG A 101 18.21 -8.22 2.51
N ARG A 102 17.68 -8.98 3.47
CA ARG A 102 16.58 -9.93 3.18
C ARG A 102 15.30 -9.20 2.81
N PHE A 103 15.04 -8.05 3.44
CA PHE A 103 13.92 -7.18 3.08
C PHE A 103 14.05 -6.66 1.64
N ALA A 104 15.21 -6.09 1.28
CA ALA A 104 15.45 -5.56 -0.06
C ALA A 104 15.24 -6.64 -1.13
N VAL A 105 15.87 -7.81 -0.98
CA VAL A 105 15.69 -8.94 -1.92
C VAL A 105 14.23 -9.39 -1.98
N ASN A 106 13.54 -9.44 -0.84
CA ASN A 106 12.13 -9.82 -0.81
C ASN A 106 11.25 -8.85 -1.62
N ARG A 107 11.52 -7.55 -1.53
CA ARG A 107 10.75 -6.50 -2.21
C ARG A 107 11.08 -6.43 -3.69
N LEU A 108 12.36 -6.48 -4.04
CA LEU A 108 12.80 -6.50 -5.45
C LEU A 108 12.14 -7.66 -6.20
N LEU A 109 12.17 -8.88 -5.65
CA LEU A 109 11.56 -10.04 -6.29
C LEU A 109 10.03 -10.04 -6.30
N ARG A 110 9.38 -9.25 -5.45
CA ARG A 110 7.92 -9.11 -5.47
C ARG A 110 7.47 -8.12 -6.54
N LEU A 111 8.20 -7.02 -6.69
CA LEU A 111 7.80 -5.90 -7.54
C LEU A 111 8.36 -6.04 -8.97
N TYR A 112 9.68 -6.13 -9.12
CA TYR A 112 10.34 -5.96 -10.41
C TYR A 112 9.97 -7.00 -11.47
N PRO A 113 9.81 -8.31 -11.17
CA PRO A 113 9.49 -9.28 -12.21
C PRO A 113 8.18 -8.98 -12.96
N VAL A 114 7.15 -8.52 -12.25
CA VAL A 114 5.87 -8.15 -12.89
C VAL A 114 6.02 -6.81 -13.60
N LEU A 115 6.69 -5.82 -13.00
CA LEU A 115 6.95 -4.53 -13.65
C LEU A 115 7.66 -4.73 -15.00
N VAL A 116 8.77 -5.47 -15.02
CA VAL A 116 9.56 -5.71 -16.23
C VAL A 116 8.73 -6.43 -17.29
N PHE A 117 7.93 -7.42 -16.88
CA PHE A 117 7.01 -8.10 -17.79
C PHE A 117 5.99 -7.14 -18.40
N VAL A 118 5.32 -6.31 -17.59
CA VAL A 118 4.31 -5.37 -18.06
C VAL A 118 4.92 -4.29 -18.94
N VAL A 119 6.12 -3.78 -18.60
CA VAL A 119 6.87 -2.83 -19.45
C VAL A 119 7.24 -3.47 -20.80
N ALA A 120 7.64 -4.74 -20.82
CA ALA A 120 7.92 -5.45 -22.06
C ALA A 120 6.65 -5.63 -22.92
N VAL A 121 5.51 -5.99 -22.31
CA VAL A 121 4.21 -6.05 -23.00
C VAL A 121 3.84 -4.68 -23.55
N ALA A 122 3.98 -3.62 -22.77
CA ALA A 122 3.70 -2.25 -23.20
C ALA A 122 4.58 -1.85 -24.39
N ALA A 123 5.88 -2.17 -24.36
CA ALA A 123 6.79 -1.92 -25.47
C ALA A 123 6.33 -2.60 -26.76
N VAL A 124 5.92 -3.87 -26.69
CA VAL A 124 5.39 -4.61 -27.85
C VAL A 124 4.12 -3.95 -28.40
N LEU A 125 3.16 -3.61 -27.54
CA LEU A 125 1.91 -2.98 -27.97
C LEU A 125 2.15 -1.60 -28.60
N ILE A 126 3.06 -0.80 -28.05
CA ILE A 126 3.46 0.49 -28.64
C ILE A 126 4.15 0.28 -29.99
N SER A 127 5.02 -0.72 -30.13
CA SER A 127 5.65 -1.05 -31.41
C SER A 127 4.65 -1.50 -32.48
N LEU A 128 3.50 -2.04 -32.08
CA LEU A 128 2.37 -2.35 -32.97
C LEU A 128 1.48 -1.14 -33.28
N GLY A 129 1.80 0.04 -32.78
CA GLY A 129 1.04 1.27 -32.99
C GLY A 129 -0.18 1.43 -32.09
N LEU A 130 -0.31 0.64 -31.02
CA LEU A 130 -1.45 0.72 -30.10
C LEU A 130 -1.28 1.83 -29.07
N SER A 131 -2.38 2.54 -28.78
CA SER A 131 -2.43 3.59 -27.76
C SER A 131 -2.77 3.01 -26.39
N LEU A 132 -1.80 3.08 -25.47
CA LEU A 132 -1.93 2.70 -24.07
C LEU A 132 -2.25 3.91 -23.19
N LEU A 133 -2.68 3.67 -21.95
CA LEU A 133 -2.61 4.69 -20.90
C LEU A 133 -1.14 5.01 -20.57
N SER A 134 -0.61 6.05 -21.22
CA SER A 134 0.76 6.54 -21.07
C SER A 134 0.75 8.03 -20.69
N THR A 135 1.82 8.52 -20.08
CA THR A 135 1.90 9.96 -19.72
C THR A 135 2.19 10.83 -20.93
N LYS A 136 3.13 10.40 -21.77
CA LYS A 136 3.50 11.04 -23.05
C LYS A 136 3.94 9.97 -24.05
N PRO A 137 3.61 10.11 -25.35
CA PRO A 137 4.13 9.22 -26.38
C PRO A 137 5.66 9.24 -26.39
N GLN A 138 6.27 8.06 -26.39
CA GLN A 138 7.73 7.90 -26.50
C GLN A 138 8.08 6.76 -27.47
N PRO A 139 9.15 6.91 -28.27
CA PRO A 139 9.62 5.85 -29.13
C PRO A 139 10.13 4.66 -28.32
N VAL A 140 10.04 3.46 -28.89
CA VAL A 140 10.61 2.25 -28.29
C VAL A 140 12.09 2.18 -28.62
N THR A 141 12.93 2.55 -27.64
CA THR A 141 14.40 2.48 -27.71
C THR A 141 14.95 1.66 -26.53
N PRO A 142 16.20 1.17 -26.59
CA PRO A 142 16.84 0.53 -25.45
C PRO A 142 16.87 1.42 -24.19
N TRP A 143 17.05 2.73 -24.37
CA TRP A 143 17.06 3.69 -23.25
C TRP A 143 15.69 3.84 -22.61
N THR A 144 14.64 4.06 -23.40
CA THR A 144 13.26 4.20 -22.87
C THR A 144 12.78 2.91 -22.22
N LEU A 145 13.18 1.74 -22.74
CA LEU A 145 12.91 0.44 -22.12
C LEU A 145 13.59 0.34 -20.75
N LEU A 146 14.88 0.66 -20.67
CA LEU A 146 15.63 0.65 -19.41
C LEU A 146 15.07 1.67 -18.40
N SER A 147 14.72 2.87 -18.87
CA SER A 147 14.17 3.94 -18.05
C SER A 147 12.81 3.56 -17.45
N ASN A 148 11.91 2.97 -18.23
CA ASN A 148 10.63 2.46 -17.74
C ASN A 148 10.78 1.23 -16.81
N ALA A 149 11.69 0.31 -17.13
CA ALA A 149 11.93 -0.88 -16.30
C ALA A 149 12.62 -0.56 -14.97
N SER A 150 13.41 0.51 -14.91
CA SER A 150 14.09 0.98 -13.69
C SER A 150 13.29 1.99 -12.88
N LEU A 151 12.18 2.50 -13.41
CA LEU A 151 11.38 3.64 -12.89
C LEU A 151 12.11 5.00 -12.95
N TRP A 152 13.25 5.07 -13.65
CA TRP A 152 14.00 6.30 -13.85
C TRP A 152 13.18 7.35 -14.62
N ASN A 153 12.24 6.90 -15.45
CA ASN A 153 11.33 7.74 -16.23
C ASN A 153 10.40 8.64 -15.39
N PHE A 154 10.33 8.44 -14.07
CA PHE A 154 9.62 9.32 -13.12
C PHE A 154 10.53 10.37 -12.46
N ILE A 155 11.80 10.40 -12.84
CA ILE A 155 12.79 11.42 -12.47
C ILE A 155 13.27 12.14 -13.73
N ASP A 156 13.49 11.39 -14.81
CA ASP A 156 13.93 11.88 -16.11
C ASP A 156 12.87 12.77 -16.78
N ARG A 157 13.31 13.92 -17.31
CA ARG A 157 12.45 14.88 -18.00
C ARG A 157 12.76 14.88 -19.51
N PRO A 158 11.75 14.93 -20.40
CA PRO A 158 10.31 14.97 -20.13
C PRO A 158 9.76 13.61 -19.66
N PHE A 159 8.76 13.62 -18.79
CA PHE A 159 8.13 12.40 -18.29
C PHE A 159 7.51 11.58 -19.43
N GLY A 160 8.03 10.38 -19.66
CA GLY A 160 7.39 9.40 -20.52
C GLY A 160 7.36 8.04 -19.87
N SER A 161 6.16 7.67 -19.44
CA SER A 161 5.86 6.35 -18.92
C SER A 161 4.92 5.62 -19.86
N TRP A 162 5.35 4.43 -20.31
CA TRP A 162 4.50 3.50 -21.04
C TRP A 162 3.44 2.86 -20.14
N VAL A 163 3.70 2.83 -18.83
CA VAL A 163 2.78 2.35 -17.80
C VAL A 163 2.52 3.52 -16.86
N ALA A 164 1.56 4.39 -17.20
CA ALA A 164 1.37 5.67 -16.49
C ALA A 164 1.27 5.48 -14.96
N VAL A 165 0.53 4.46 -14.53
CA VAL A 165 0.27 4.15 -13.11
C VAL A 165 1.48 3.63 -12.32
N ALA A 166 2.61 3.32 -12.98
CA ALA A 166 3.83 2.84 -12.33
C ALA A 166 4.51 3.90 -11.44
N TRP A 167 4.08 5.17 -11.48
CA TRP A 167 4.59 6.22 -10.60
C TRP A 167 4.41 5.87 -9.12
N THR A 168 3.32 5.16 -8.77
CA THR A 168 3.10 4.75 -7.38
C THR A 168 4.15 3.74 -6.91
N LEU A 169 4.66 2.92 -7.84
CA LEU A 169 5.74 1.98 -7.57
C LEU A 169 7.06 2.72 -7.35
N ALA A 170 7.32 3.80 -8.10
CA ALA A 170 8.50 4.64 -7.89
C ALA A 170 8.49 5.21 -6.47
N VAL A 171 7.36 5.80 -6.04
CA VAL A 171 7.17 6.27 -4.66
C VAL A 171 7.37 5.15 -3.63
N GLU A 172 6.84 3.94 -3.89
CA GLU A 172 7.00 2.80 -2.98
C GLU A 172 8.46 2.34 -2.85
N VAL A 173 9.22 2.30 -3.95
CA VAL A 173 10.66 1.99 -3.93
C VAL A 173 11.44 3.05 -3.17
N LEU A 174 11.12 4.34 -3.35
CA LEU A 174 11.71 5.43 -2.59
C LEU A 174 11.41 5.31 -1.09
N PHE A 175 10.16 5.00 -0.72
CA PHE A 175 9.79 4.72 0.67
C PHE A 175 10.55 3.50 1.24
N TYR A 176 10.77 2.45 0.45
CA TYR A 176 11.57 1.32 0.89
C TYR A 176 13.04 1.70 1.10
N ALA A 177 13.60 2.55 0.24
CA ALA A 177 14.95 3.06 0.38
C ALA A 177 15.11 3.91 1.65
N THR A 178 14.18 4.84 1.91
CA THR A 178 14.20 5.65 3.15
C THR A 178 14.00 4.77 4.39
N LEU A 179 13.07 3.81 4.34
CA LEU A 179 12.83 2.84 5.41
C LEU A 179 14.08 1.99 5.72
N LEU A 180 14.83 1.57 4.69
CA LEU A 180 16.09 0.84 4.84
C LEU A 180 17.18 1.71 5.46
N ALA A 181 17.30 2.97 5.03
CA ALA A 181 18.28 3.92 5.57
C ALA A 181 18.04 4.19 7.06
N VAL A 182 16.78 4.36 7.47
CA VAL A 182 16.42 4.60 8.88
C VAL A 182 16.23 3.32 9.68
N LEU A 183 16.41 2.14 9.10
CA LEU A 183 16.13 0.86 9.75
C LEU A 183 16.90 0.64 11.08
N PRO A 184 18.19 1.01 11.22
CA PRO A 184 18.90 0.89 12.50
C PRO A 184 18.27 1.74 13.60
N LEU A 185 17.82 2.94 13.23
CA LEU A 185 17.15 3.86 14.13
C LEU A 185 15.74 3.38 14.47
N LEU A 186 15.02 2.83 13.49
CA LEU A 186 13.69 2.27 13.68
C LEU A 186 13.68 1.09 14.67
N ARG A 187 14.79 0.34 14.78
CA ARG A 187 14.94 -0.74 15.78
C ARG A 187 15.07 -0.26 17.21
N THR A 188 15.56 0.96 17.42
CA THR A 188 15.94 1.48 18.75
C THR A 188 15.04 2.62 19.20
N ARG A 189 14.76 3.57 18.31
CA ARG A 189 14.01 4.80 18.56
C ARG A 189 13.07 5.08 17.39
N VAL A 190 11.91 4.42 17.39
CA VAL A 190 10.89 4.52 16.33
C VAL A 190 10.49 5.97 16.05
N TRP A 191 10.27 6.77 17.10
CA TRP A 191 9.91 8.18 16.97
C TRP A 191 10.99 8.98 16.23
N LEU A 192 12.28 8.74 16.53
CA LEU A 192 13.39 9.46 15.91
C LEU A 192 13.53 9.05 14.43
N ALA A 193 13.28 7.79 14.09
CA ALA A 193 13.24 7.34 12.69
C ALA A 193 12.12 8.02 11.89
N ILE A 194 10.94 8.22 12.49
CA ILE A 194 9.85 8.98 11.88
C ILE A 194 10.22 10.45 11.73
N THR A 195 10.80 11.06 12.76
CA THR A 195 11.28 12.46 12.70
C THR A 195 12.28 12.66 11.57
N VAL A 196 13.27 11.76 11.42
CA VAL A 196 14.27 11.84 10.34
C VAL A 196 13.62 11.77 8.96
N GLN A 197 12.63 10.91 8.75
CA GLN A 197 11.91 10.82 7.48
C GLN A 197 11.12 12.11 7.18
N LEU A 198 10.42 12.67 8.18
CA LEU A 198 9.73 13.96 8.03
C LEU A 198 10.71 15.09 7.70
N TRP A 199 11.85 15.12 8.40
CA TRP A 199 12.89 16.14 8.19
C TRP A 199 13.53 16.04 6.82
N LEU A 200 13.76 14.82 6.32
CA LEU A 200 14.25 14.59 4.96
C LEU A 200 13.30 15.21 3.94
N VAL A 201 12.00 14.92 4.01
CA VAL A 201 11.02 15.48 3.07
C VAL A 201 10.90 16.99 3.23
N ALA A 202 10.88 17.50 4.46
CA ALA A 202 10.85 18.95 4.71
C ALA A 202 12.06 19.66 4.09
N MET A 203 13.27 19.11 4.22
CA MET A 203 14.47 19.65 3.61
C MET A 203 14.38 19.66 2.09
N LEU A 204 13.92 18.56 1.49
CA LEU A 204 13.71 18.45 0.04
C LEU A 204 12.70 19.49 -0.48
N LEU A 205 11.62 19.75 0.27
CA LEU A 205 10.64 20.80 -0.06
C LEU A 205 11.26 22.20 0.02
N ILE A 206 12.08 22.48 1.03
CA ILE A 206 12.80 23.75 1.17
C ILE A 206 13.73 23.98 -0.02
N THR A 207 14.45 22.93 -0.46
CA THR A 207 15.45 23.02 -1.53
C THR A 207 14.89 22.75 -2.93
N HIS A 208 13.58 22.59 -3.11
CA HIS A 208 13.00 22.07 -4.36
C HIS A 208 13.43 22.79 -5.65
N ARG A 209 13.81 24.08 -5.59
CA ARG A 209 14.26 24.86 -6.75
C ARG A 209 15.78 24.88 -6.96
N ALA A 210 16.55 24.21 -6.11
CA ALA A 210 18.00 24.38 -6.06
C ALA A 210 18.77 23.64 -7.16
N PHE A 211 18.23 22.56 -7.74
CA PHE A 211 19.00 21.63 -8.59
C PHE A 211 18.31 21.20 -9.89
N GLY A 212 17.42 22.04 -10.46
CA GLY A 212 16.79 21.78 -11.77
C GLY A 212 15.52 20.92 -11.72
N GLU A 213 15.01 20.55 -12.90
CA GLU A 213 13.68 19.93 -13.07
C GLU A 213 13.65 18.45 -12.65
N GLU A 214 14.72 17.70 -12.88
CA GLU A 214 14.85 16.30 -12.44
C GLU A 214 14.88 16.22 -10.91
N TYR A 215 15.50 17.21 -10.27
CA TYR A 215 15.46 17.31 -8.82
C TYR A 215 14.05 17.63 -8.31
N ARG A 216 13.33 18.56 -8.96
CA ARG A 216 11.91 18.82 -8.64
C ARG A 216 11.06 17.56 -8.78
N ALA A 217 11.29 16.76 -9.82
CA ALA A 217 10.64 15.47 -10.03
C ALA A 217 10.95 14.48 -8.88
N LEU A 218 12.19 14.43 -8.39
CA LEU A 218 12.53 13.66 -7.20
C LEU A 218 11.80 14.17 -5.94
N VAL A 219 11.75 15.49 -5.73
CA VAL A 219 11.10 16.10 -4.57
C VAL A 219 9.61 15.81 -4.54
N ILE A 220 8.91 15.90 -5.68
CA ILE A 220 7.48 15.56 -5.74
C ILE A 220 7.24 14.07 -5.42
N ASN A 221 8.05 13.16 -5.98
CA ASN A 221 7.96 11.73 -5.65
C ASN A 221 8.24 11.47 -4.16
N MET A 222 9.22 12.15 -3.58
CA MET A 222 9.52 12.08 -2.13
C MET A 222 8.40 12.64 -1.27
N THR A 223 7.69 13.66 -1.72
CA THR A 223 6.52 14.21 -1.03
C THR A 223 5.42 13.16 -0.87
N TYR A 224 5.18 12.33 -1.89
CA TYR A 224 4.21 11.23 -1.79
C TYR A 224 4.61 10.14 -0.79
N THR A 225 5.90 10.03 -0.40
CA THR A 225 6.34 9.10 0.66
C THR A 225 5.84 9.49 2.06
N LEU A 226 5.29 10.70 2.24
CA LEU A 226 4.60 11.10 3.47
C LEU A 226 3.35 10.24 3.74
N ILE A 227 2.69 9.72 2.70
CA ILE A 227 1.49 8.88 2.85
C ILE A 227 1.82 7.49 3.41
N PRO A 228 2.76 6.69 2.85
CA PRO A 228 3.17 5.46 3.51
C PRO A 228 3.83 5.73 4.88
N LEU A 229 4.48 6.87 5.08
CA LEU A 229 4.94 7.26 6.41
C LEU A 229 3.78 7.41 7.42
N MET A 230 2.62 7.97 7.03
CA MET A 230 1.42 7.97 7.88
C MET A 230 0.99 6.55 8.25
N GLY A 231 1.02 5.61 7.29
CA GLY A 231 0.76 4.19 7.56
C GLY A 231 1.74 3.57 8.55
N GLN A 232 3.03 3.90 8.43
CA GLN A 232 4.08 3.54 9.39
C GLN A 232 3.79 4.11 10.80
N VAL A 233 3.34 5.37 10.89
CA VAL A 233 2.99 6.01 12.17
C VAL A 233 1.80 5.31 12.82
N VAL A 234 0.74 4.99 12.05
CA VAL A 234 -0.42 4.25 12.56
C VAL A 234 -0.01 2.87 13.07
N TRP A 235 0.87 2.17 12.36
CA TRP A 235 1.44 0.90 12.84
C TRP A 235 2.19 1.08 14.16
N ALA A 236 3.05 2.09 14.26
CA ALA A 236 3.83 2.38 15.46
C ALA A 236 2.94 2.67 16.66
N ALA A 237 1.83 3.39 16.46
CA ALA A 237 0.83 3.66 17.50
C ALA A 237 0.07 2.38 17.91
N CYS A 238 -0.40 1.59 16.94
CA CYS A 238 -1.13 0.34 17.20
C CYS A 238 -0.29 -0.67 17.99
N GLN A 239 1.02 -0.73 17.72
CA GLN A 239 1.96 -1.60 18.43
C GLN A 239 2.55 -0.96 19.70
N ARG A 240 2.06 0.22 20.11
CA ARG A 240 2.51 0.96 21.30
C ARG A 240 4.01 1.30 21.30
N HIS A 241 4.62 1.43 20.13
CA HIS A 241 5.98 1.97 20.01
C HIS A 241 6.03 3.49 20.23
N ILE A 242 4.90 4.18 20.02
CA ILE A 242 4.71 5.60 20.32
C ILE A 242 3.30 5.82 20.91
N PRO A 243 3.10 6.83 21.77
CA PRO A 243 1.78 7.17 22.28
C PRO A 243 0.89 7.81 21.19
N ALA A 244 -0.43 7.69 21.34
CA ALA A 244 -1.40 8.13 20.33
C ALA A 244 -1.33 9.64 20.03
N TRP A 245 -1.06 10.48 21.04
CA TRP A 245 -0.92 11.93 20.83
C TRP A 245 0.26 12.24 19.89
N LEU A 246 1.39 11.56 20.07
CA LEU A 246 2.58 11.75 19.24
C LEU A 246 2.36 11.22 17.82
N ALA A 247 1.61 10.13 17.68
CA ALA A 247 1.17 9.65 16.39
C ALA A 247 0.29 10.68 15.66
N GLY A 248 -0.65 11.31 16.38
CA GLY A 248 -1.45 12.43 15.87
C GLY A 248 -0.59 13.61 15.42
N THR A 249 0.43 13.98 16.19
CA THR A 249 1.39 15.03 15.81
C THR A 249 2.14 14.68 14.53
N PHE A 250 2.67 13.46 14.40
CA PHE A 250 3.41 13.05 13.19
C PHE A 250 2.52 12.96 11.95
N ILE A 251 1.30 12.43 12.08
CA ILE A 251 0.33 12.38 10.98
C ILE A 251 -0.03 13.80 10.54
N THR A 252 -0.30 14.69 11.49
CA THR A 252 -0.62 16.10 11.20
C THR A 252 0.57 16.79 10.53
N ALA A 253 1.79 16.59 11.02
CA ALA A 253 3.00 17.15 10.40
C ALA A 253 3.19 16.63 8.96
N ALA A 254 3.01 15.32 8.72
CA ALA A 254 3.07 14.74 7.39
C ALA A 254 2.01 15.34 6.46
N TRP A 255 0.79 15.54 6.95
CA TRP A 255 -0.30 16.15 6.18
C TRP A 255 -0.01 17.62 5.86
N LEU A 256 0.47 18.40 6.84
CA LEU A 256 0.85 19.81 6.65
C LEU A 256 2.00 19.97 5.66
N LEU A 257 3.01 19.09 5.69
CA LEU A 257 4.08 19.09 4.68
C LEU A 257 3.54 18.81 3.27
N PHE A 258 2.57 17.90 3.15
CA PHE A 258 1.93 17.61 1.87
C PHE A 258 1.09 18.79 1.36
N VAL A 259 0.33 19.45 2.25
CA VAL A 259 -0.39 20.69 1.95
C VAL A 259 0.57 21.80 1.53
N TRP A 260 1.70 21.94 2.24
CA TRP A 260 2.71 22.93 1.91
C TRP A 260 3.32 22.67 0.53
N ALA A 261 3.62 21.42 0.18
CA ALA A 261 4.10 21.05 -1.15
C ALA A 261 3.11 21.44 -2.26
N SER A 262 1.80 21.32 -2.00
CA SER A 262 0.73 21.76 -2.90
C SER A 262 0.80 23.28 -3.14
N HIS A 263 0.91 24.06 -2.06
CA HIS A 263 1.03 25.52 -2.16
C HIS A 263 2.33 26.00 -2.81
N LEU A 264 3.43 25.29 -2.60
CA LEU A 264 4.72 25.61 -3.23
C LEU A 264 4.70 25.42 -4.74
N SER A 265 3.71 24.69 -5.28
CA SER A 265 3.66 24.28 -6.68
C SER A 265 5.00 23.66 -7.11
N VAL A 266 5.47 22.70 -6.29
CA VAL A 266 6.81 22.08 -6.42
C VAL A 266 7.07 21.66 -7.86
N ASP A 267 6.05 21.11 -8.51
CA ASP A 267 6.07 20.73 -9.91
C ASP A 267 4.89 21.40 -10.63
N PRO A 268 5.08 22.09 -11.77
CA PRO A 268 3.99 22.75 -12.47
C PRO A 268 3.09 21.76 -13.21
N GLU A 269 3.61 20.57 -13.55
CA GLU A 269 2.85 19.52 -14.24
C GLU A 269 2.07 18.64 -13.24
N TYR A 270 2.43 18.63 -11.95
CA TYR A 270 1.81 17.76 -10.94
C TYR A 270 1.52 18.51 -9.63
N VAL A 271 0.24 18.74 -9.37
CA VAL A 271 -0.22 19.34 -8.11
C VAL A 271 -0.60 18.24 -7.11
N PRO A 272 0.12 18.11 -5.97
CA PRO A 272 -0.30 17.21 -4.89
C PRO A 272 -1.64 17.68 -4.32
N ARG A 273 -2.62 16.77 -4.23
CA ARG A 273 -3.94 17.05 -3.62
C ARG A 273 -4.05 16.42 -2.24
N ALA A 274 -4.17 17.26 -1.22
CA ALA A 274 -4.17 16.80 0.17
C ALA A 274 -5.51 16.20 0.64
N PHE A 275 -6.62 16.56 0.00
CA PHE A 275 -7.96 16.13 0.45
C PHE A 275 -8.20 14.62 0.31
N PRO A 276 -7.89 13.95 -0.82
CA PRO A 276 -8.03 12.50 -0.93
C PRO A 276 -7.25 11.71 0.12
N ILE A 277 -6.11 12.25 0.58
CA ILE A 277 -5.29 11.65 1.64
C ILE A 277 -6.04 11.66 2.97
N ALA A 278 -6.72 12.76 3.31
CA ALA A 278 -7.50 12.86 4.54
C ALA A 278 -8.66 11.86 4.55
N VAL A 279 -9.37 11.72 3.42
CA VAL A 279 -10.45 10.72 3.27
C VAL A 279 -9.89 9.31 3.38
N ALA A 280 -8.80 9.00 2.68
CA ALA A 280 -8.18 7.68 2.74
C ALA A 280 -7.68 7.34 4.14
N LEU A 281 -7.09 8.30 4.85
CA LEU A 281 -6.64 8.14 6.23
C LEU A 281 -7.82 7.87 7.16
N LEU A 282 -8.93 8.60 7.01
CA LEU A 282 -10.15 8.35 7.76
C LEU A 282 -10.66 6.92 7.52
N LEU A 283 -10.83 6.52 6.25
CA LEU A 283 -11.27 5.17 5.89
C LEU A 283 -10.31 4.08 6.40
N PHE A 284 -8.99 4.34 6.35
CA PHE A 284 -7.97 3.44 6.86
C PHE A 284 -8.09 3.28 8.38
N LEU A 285 -8.24 4.37 9.13
CA LEU A 285 -8.45 4.34 10.58
C LEU A 285 -9.75 3.63 10.95
N LEU A 286 -10.85 3.92 10.24
CA LEU A 286 -12.11 3.18 10.40
C LEU A 286 -11.92 1.68 10.17
N GLY A 287 -11.16 1.30 9.14
CA GLY A 287 -10.80 -0.10 8.87
C GLY A 287 -10.00 -0.74 10.01
N VAL A 288 -9.02 -0.02 10.57
CA VAL A 288 -8.25 -0.48 11.75
C VAL A 288 -9.17 -0.74 12.95
N PHE A 289 -10.11 0.16 13.23
CA PHE A 289 -11.07 -0.01 14.33
C PHE A 289 -12.12 -1.09 14.05
N ALA A 290 -12.50 -1.28 12.78
CA ALA A 290 -13.47 -2.28 12.37
C ALA A 290 -12.88 -3.70 12.28
N GLU A 291 -11.55 -3.86 12.20
CA GLU A 291 -10.88 -5.16 12.03
C GLU A 291 -11.38 -6.29 12.94
N PRO A 292 -11.65 -6.08 14.25
CA PRO A 292 -12.21 -7.14 15.11
C PRO A 292 -13.58 -7.66 14.66
N HIS A 293 -14.35 -6.84 13.96
CA HIS A 293 -15.70 -7.13 13.46
C HIS A 293 -15.69 -7.65 12.01
N LEU A 294 -14.57 -7.53 11.30
CA LEU A 294 -14.44 -7.97 9.93
C LEU A 294 -14.07 -9.45 9.86
N ARG A 295 -14.62 -10.12 8.84
CA ARG A 295 -14.34 -11.53 8.56
C ARG A 295 -13.61 -11.67 7.24
N GLN A 296 -12.48 -12.37 7.24
CA GLN A 296 -11.80 -12.74 6.02
C GLN A 296 -12.70 -13.63 5.17
N ARG A 297 -12.93 -13.25 3.92
CA ARG A 297 -13.65 -14.09 2.94
C ARG A 297 -12.72 -14.47 1.78
N PRO A 298 -12.88 -15.66 1.18
CA PRO A 298 -12.04 -16.12 0.07
C PRO A 298 -12.01 -15.15 -1.11
N PHE A 299 -13.15 -14.50 -1.40
CA PHE A 299 -13.26 -13.50 -2.45
C PHE A 299 -12.27 -12.33 -2.25
N TRP A 300 -12.28 -11.69 -1.08
CA TRP A 300 -11.36 -10.59 -0.76
C TRP A 300 -9.91 -11.06 -0.76
N THR A 301 -9.67 -12.30 -0.34
CA THR A 301 -8.33 -12.88 -0.44
C THR A 301 -7.85 -12.96 -1.87
N ALA A 302 -8.67 -13.56 -2.73
CA ALA A 302 -8.37 -13.78 -4.13
C ALA A 302 -8.20 -12.47 -4.89
N LEU A 303 -9.08 -11.49 -4.66
CA LEU A 303 -9.01 -10.18 -5.28
C LEU A 303 -7.74 -9.43 -4.82
N SER A 304 -7.48 -9.37 -3.51
CA SER A 304 -6.29 -8.68 -2.98
C SER A 304 -4.98 -9.32 -3.43
N ASP A 305 -4.93 -10.64 -3.65
CA ASP A 305 -3.73 -11.31 -4.17
C ASP A 305 -3.42 -10.90 -5.62
N ARG A 306 -4.42 -10.45 -6.39
CA ARG A 306 -4.30 -10.07 -7.81
C ARG A 306 -4.20 -8.57 -8.03
N THR A 307 -4.38 -7.78 -6.97
CA THR A 307 -4.44 -6.32 -7.06
C THR A 307 -3.21 -5.74 -7.76
N TYR A 308 -2.02 -6.30 -7.55
CA TYR A 308 -0.82 -5.80 -8.19
C TYR A 308 -0.84 -5.98 -9.72
N SER A 309 -1.15 -7.19 -10.19
CA SER A 309 -1.33 -7.46 -11.63
C SER A 309 -2.47 -6.63 -12.23
N ILE A 310 -3.63 -6.55 -11.58
CA ILE A 310 -4.78 -5.72 -12.05
C ILE A 310 -4.35 -4.26 -12.17
N TYR A 311 -3.66 -3.74 -11.15
CA TYR A 311 -3.22 -2.35 -11.10
C TYR A 311 -2.21 -2.02 -12.20
N LEU A 312 -1.26 -2.90 -12.53
CA LEU A 312 -0.32 -2.60 -13.62
C LEU A 312 -0.91 -2.78 -15.02
N LEU A 313 -1.81 -3.74 -15.20
CA LEU A 313 -2.31 -4.10 -16.53
C LEU A 313 -3.53 -3.32 -17.00
N HIS A 314 -4.33 -2.71 -16.11
CA HIS A 314 -5.57 -2.05 -16.55
C HIS A 314 -5.33 -0.96 -17.61
N GLY A 315 -4.31 -0.12 -17.44
CA GLY A 315 -3.96 0.90 -18.43
C GLY A 315 -3.33 0.33 -19.72
N VAL A 316 -2.63 -0.80 -19.61
CA VAL A 316 -1.92 -1.45 -20.73
C VAL A 316 -2.87 -2.30 -21.58
N VAL A 317 -3.93 -2.84 -20.98
CA VAL A 317 -4.88 -3.75 -21.64
C VAL A 317 -6.21 -3.07 -21.94
N ALA A 318 -6.82 -2.38 -20.97
CA ALA A 318 -8.15 -1.82 -21.18
C ALA A 318 -8.14 -0.73 -22.26
N PHE A 319 -7.12 0.14 -22.28
CA PHE A 319 -7.09 1.28 -23.21
C PHE A 319 -6.99 0.85 -24.67
N PRO A 320 -6.08 -0.06 -25.09
CA PRO A 320 -6.07 -0.55 -26.46
C PRO A 320 -7.37 -1.25 -26.87
N VAL A 321 -7.93 -2.07 -25.97
CA VAL A 321 -9.21 -2.75 -26.23
C VAL A 321 -10.33 -1.75 -26.43
N MET A 322 -10.40 -0.71 -25.59
CA MET A 322 -11.40 0.34 -25.74
C MET A 322 -11.19 1.16 -27.01
N HIS A 323 -9.96 1.57 -27.35
CA HIS A 323 -9.67 2.27 -28.61
C HIS A 323 -10.12 1.45 -29.83
N TRP A 324 -9.96 0.13 -29.79
CA TRP A 324 -10.34 -0.73 -30.90
C TRP A 324 -11.85 -0.93 -31.04
N LEU A 325 -12.61 -0.95 -29.94
CA LEU A 325 -14.02 -1.35 -29.94
C LEU A 325 -15.01 -0.19 -29.86
N ILE A 326 -14.60 0.98 -29.34
CA ILE A 326 -15.51 2.04 -28.95
C ILE A 326 -16.28 2.67 -30.13
N ASP A 327 -15.73 2.62 -31.34
CA ASP A 327 -16.38 3.18 -32.53
C ASP A 327 -17.33 2.16 -33.20
N ASP A 328 -17.20 0.86 -32.89
CA ASP A 328 -17.97 -0.23 -33.50
C ASP A 328 -19.03 -0.86 -32.57
N LEU A 329 -18.85 -0.75 -31.24
CA LEU A 329 -19.69 -1.37 -30.23
C LEU A 329 -20.30 -0.35 -29.26
N PRO A 330 -21.48 -0.62 -28.68
CA PRO A 330 -22.04 0.25 -27.66
C PRO A 330 -21.13 0.31 -26.43
N LEU A 331 -21.05 1.49 -25.80
CA LEU A 331 -20.13 1.80 -24.70
C LEU A 331 -20.11 0.73 -23.59
N TRP A 332 -21.27 0.24 -23.16
CA TRP A 332 -21.36 -0.76 -22.10
C TRP A 332 -20.66 -2.08 -22.46
N LEU A 333 -20.74 -2.50 -23.73
CA LEU A 333 -20.11 -3.73 -24.22
C LEU A 333 -18.60 -3.52 -24.39
N THR A 334 -18.19 -2.35 -24.87
CA THR A 334 -16.77 -1.95 -24.94
C THR A 334 -16.11 -1.97 -23.56
N VAL A 335 -16.74 -1.34 -22.56
CA VAL A 335 -16.25 -1.34 -21.17
C VAL A 335 -16.24 -2.76 -20.60
N LEU A 336 -17.31 -3.53 -20.77
CA LEU A 336 -17.38 -4.91 -20.29
C LEU A 336 -16.27 -5.76 -20.87
N THR A 337 -16.00 -5.62 -22.17
CA THR A 337 -14.94 -6.36 -22.87
C THR A 337 -13.56 -5.94 -22.37
N ALA A 338 -13.30 -4.63 -22.24
CA ALA A 338 -12.03 -4.11 -21.74
C ALA A 338 -11.73 -4.52 -20.29
N VAL A 339 -12.74 -4.49 -19.42
CA VAL A 339 -12.63 -4.96 -18.03
C VAL A 339 -12.36 -6.46 -18.02
N THR A 340 -13.13 -7.25 -18.77
CA THR A 340 -12.96 -8.71 -18.83
C THR A 340 -11.57 -9.09 -19.34
N ALA A 341 -11.09 -8.44 -20.41
CA ALA A 341 -9.74 -8.62 -20.94
C ALA A 341 -8.66 -8.28 -19.91
N THR A 342 -8.85 -7.19 -19.15
CA THR A 342 -7.94 -6.79 -18.07
C THR A 342 -7.87 -7.84 -16.97
N PHE A 343 -9.01 -8.34 -16.49
CA PHE A 343 -9.05 -9.39 -15.47
C PHE A 343 -8.44 -10.70 -15.96
N ALA A 344 -8.66 -11.07 -17.22
CA ALA A 344 -8.05 -12.26 -17.83
C ALA A 344 -6.52 -12.13 -17.93
N ALA A 345 -6.03 -10.99 -18.43
CA ALA A 345 -4.59 -10.70 -18.52
C ALA A 345 -3.93 -10.64 -17.14
N ALA A 346 -4.61 -10.05 -16.15
CA ALA A 346 -4.15 -10.01 -14.78
C ALA A 346 -4.10 -11.39 -14.14
N GLU A 347 -5.07 -12.27 -14.40
CA GLU A 347 -5.05 -13.65 -13.91
C GLU A 347 -3.89 -14.45 -14.51
N LEU A 348 -3.65 -14.28 -15.81
CA LEU A 348 -2.53 -14.94 -16.50
C LEU A 348 -1.20 -14.48 -15.92
N THR A 349 -1.00 -13.17 -15.80
CA THR A 349 0.22 -12.57 -15.24
C THR A 349 0.42 -12.95 -13.78
N PHE A 350 -0.65 -12.98 -13.00
CA PHE A 350 -0.61 -13.41 -11.62
C PHE A 350 -0.10 -14.85 -11.48
N ARG A 351 -0.61 -15.77 -12.31
CA ARG A 351 -0.23 -17.19 -12.26
C ARG A 351 1.18 -17.44 -12.79
N LEU A 352 1.57 -16.77 -13.86
CA LEU A 352 2.82 -17.05 -14.59
C LEU A 352 4.02 -16.23 -14.10
N VAL A 353 3.81 -15.03 -13.56
CA VAL A 353 4.89 -14.10 -13.19
C VAL A 353 4.85 -13.77 -11.71
N GLU A 354 3.73 -13.24 -11.22
CA GLU A 354 3.62 -12.71 -9.85
C GLU A 354 3.72 -13.81 -8.78
N ARG A 355 2.94 -14.89 -8.93
CA ARG A 355 2.93 -15.98 -7.93
C ARG A 355 4.29 -16.70 -7.87
N PRO A 356 4.95 -17.05 -8.99
CA PRO A 356 6.30 -17.61 -8.95
C PRO A 356 7.32 -16.66 -8.31
N SER A 357 7.30 -15.37 -8.63
CA SER A 357 8.21 -14.38 -8.07
C SER A 357 8.01 -14.22 -6.56
N HIS A 358 6.75 -14.19 -6.10
CA HIS A 358 6.38 -14.17 -4.68
C HIS A 358 6.84 -15.43 -3.95
N ASN A 359 6.73 -16.60 -4.58
CA ASN A 359 7.20 -17.87 -4.02
C ASN A 359 8.73 -17.86 -3.85
N LEU A 360 9.45 -17.38 -4.86
CA LEU A 360 10.91 -17.24 -4.82
C LEU A 360 11.35 -16.26 -3.72
N ALA A 361 10.71 -15.09 -3.64
CA ALA A 361 10.95 -14.11 -2.58
C ALA A 361 10.77 -14.72 -1.18
N ARG A 362 9.72 -15.53 -0.97
CA ARG A 362 9.51 -16.22 0.31
C ARG A 362 10.58 -17.26 0.61
N ARG A 363 11.05 -18.00 -0.39
CA ARG A 363 12.11 -19.01 -0.22
C ARG A 363 13.44 -18.35 0.17
N LEU A 364 13.83 -17.27 -0.50
CA LEU A 364 15.10 -16.57 -0.25
C LEU A 364 15.11 -15.76 1.05
N SER A 365 13.93 -15.34 1.55
CA SER A 365 13.82 -14.60 2.81
C SER A 365 13.58 -15.48 4.04
N ARG A 366 13.44 -16.82 3.89
CA ARG A 366 13.32 -17.73 5.02
C ARG A 366 14.64 -17.79 5.78
N SER A 367 14.62 -17.42 7.07
CA SER A 367 15.75 -17.67 7.95
C SER A 367 15.93 -19.18 8.08
N ARG A 368 17.13 -19.71 7.79
CA ARG A 368 17.53 -21.03 8.30
C ARG A 368 17.40 -20.95 9.82
N ARG A 369 16.34 -21.51 10.41
CA ARG A 369 16.36 -21.83 11.84
C ARG A 369 17.36 -22.95 11.97
N THR A 370 18.51 -22.66 12.56
CA THR A 370 19.37 -23.72 13.12
C THR A 370 18.48 -24.50 14.09
N PRO A 371 18.33 -25.83 13.94
CA PRO A 371 17.61 -26.61 14.94
C PRO A 371 18.41 -26.53 16.24
N THR A 372 17.90 -25.77 17.21
CA THR A 372 18.37 -25.84 18.59
C THR A 372 18.07 -27.26 19.09
N SER A 373 19.13 -28.00 19.43
CA SER A 373 19.09 -29.32 20.05
C SER A 373 18.07 -29.37 21.20
N PRO A 374 17.37 -30.49 21.43
CA PRO A 374 16.46 -30.61 22.55
C PRO A 374 17.25 -30.48 23.86
N SER A 375 16.98 -29.42 24.62
CA SER A 375 17.48 -29.31 26.00
C SER A 375 16.88 -30.43 26.85
N VAL A 376 17.77 -31.11 27.55
CA VAL A 376 17.55 -32.12 28.59
C VAL A 376 16.32 -31.77 29.47
N ARG A 377 15.41 -32.73 29.64
CA ARG A 377 14.29 -32.65 30.61
C ARG A 377 14.86 -32.64 32.03
N PRO A 378 14.40 -31.77 32.95
CA PRO A 378 14.64 -31.97 34.37
C PRO A 378 13.90 -33.20 34.88
N SER A 379 14.58 -34.01 35.66
CA SER A 379 14.08 -35.14 36.44
C SER A 379 12.92 -34.73 37.35
N GLN A 380 11.85 -35.52 37.34
CA GLN A 380 10.80 -35.46 38.35
C GLN A 380 11.29 -36.23 39.58
N ASP A 381 11.33 -35.58 40.74
CA ASP A 381 11.37 -36.26 42.05
C ASP A 381 9.94 -36.30 42.65
N PRO A 382 9.55 -37.36 43.37
CA PRO A 382 8.18 -37.56 43.82
C PRO A 382 7.84 -36.83 45.14
N GLU A 383 6.63 -36.33 45.16
CA GLU A 383 5.86 -35.71 46.25
C GLU A 383 5.92 -36.47 47.60
N GLN A 384 6.34 -35.78 48.66
CA GLN A 384 6.18 -36.20 50.04
C GLN A 384 4.70 -36.13 50.46
N THR A 385 4.12 -37.28 50.78
CA THR A 385 2.77 -37.40 51.34
C THR A 385 2.83 -37.28 52.87
N THR A 386 2.53 -36.11 53.42
CA THR A 386 2.33 -35.93 54.88
C THR A 386 0.89 -36.26 55.25
N ARG A 387 0.70 -37.38 55.98
CA ARG A 387 -0.59 -37.80 56.55
C ARG A 387 -0.98 -36.88 57.71
N LEU A 388 -2.22 -36.39 57.71
CA LEU A 388 -2.90 -35.81 58.86
C LEU A 388 -3.81 -36.87 59.51
N THR A 389 -3.57 -37.16 60.79
CA THR A 389 -4.38 -38.03 61.66
C THR A 389 -5.55 -37.23 62.25
N PRO A 390 -6.77 -37.81 62.40
CA PRO A 390 -7.87 -37.13 63.08
C PRO A 390 -7.83 -37.39 64.60
N VAL A 391 -7.95 -36.33 65.38
CA VAL A 391 -8.16 -36.35 66.84
C VAL A 391 -9.61 -36.72 67.13
N ARG A 392 -9.83 -37.63 68.09
CA ARG A 392 -11.13 -38.12 68.56
C ARG A 392 -11.31 -37.65 70.00
N ASP A 393 -12.39 -36.90 70.26
CA ASP A 393 -12.77 -36.39 71.57
C ASP A 393 -13.24 -37.51 72.52
N SER A 394 -12.80 -37.41 73.78
CA SER A 394 -13.21 -38.22 74.92
C SER A 394 -14.26 -37.50 75.76
N ALA A 395 -15.33 -38.20 76.13
CA ALA A 395 -16.30 -37.78 77.16
C ALA A 395 -15.83 -38.21 78.58
N PRO A 396 -16.32 -37.57 79.67
CA PRO A 396 -15.68 -37.60 80.99
C PRO A 396 -16.19 -38.74 81.92
N PRO A 397 -15.49 -39.06 83.03
CA PRO A 397 -15.92 -40.08 83.98
C PRO A 397 -16.72 -39.50 85.17
N THR A 398 -17.51 -40.36 85.81
CA THR A 398 -17.95 -40.25 87.22
C THR A 398 -16.79 -40.42 88.18
#